data_AF-A0AAD1H3W8-F1
#
_entry.id   AF-A0AAD1H3W8-F1
#
_cell.length_a   1.000
_cell.length_b   1.000
_cell.length_c   1.000
_cell.angle_alpha   90.00
_cell.angle_beta   90.00
_cell.angle_gamma   90.00
#
_symmetry.space_group_name_H-M   'P 1'
#
loop_
_entity.id
_entity.type
_entity.pdbx_description
1 polymer ?
#
loop_
_entity_poly.entity_id
_entity_poly.type
_entity_poly.pdbx_seq_one_letter_code
_entity_poly.pdbx_strand_id
1 'polypeptide(L)'
;MGKEKKRPRQVRRLDPLGRDTGSAAPAKRDGGTLEASFVTHQDSVLPVKLNFPPPLAHLGSELSTFDYQWQLLTYAFNLPDPADFPALPGQIPDKELRRLTRFIDVCEKTAKYTVVAHKGGITLKGEHGNWELEVNETEDEETVGFAVRFRQLHENSTGEPDFSSVMNILEKYARQFTDEHTDTRTDMLQQWRKARAKLMNRPLQNIVCRMVLQKDGLTPDQIDEHAMYNEANPAEIINFFNYGELIHYGKHSEEYDKLAEDAELEAIQHNNFKQAMLGLIHLYFGFSEVIRSAIGLKRAQAA
;
A
#
# COMPACT_ATOMS: atom_id res chain seq x y z
N MET A 1 -37.26 8.79 9.10
CA MET A 1 -36.58 7.48 9.09
C MET A 1 -36.81 6.82 7.74
N GLY A 2 -35.94 7.07 6.77
CA GLY A 2 -35.96 6.40 5.46
C GLY A 2 -34.75 5.47 5.38
N LYS A 3 -34.98 4.17 5.21
CA LYS A 3 -33.92 3.18 4.99
C LYS A 3 -33.32 3.42 3.60
N GLU A 4 -32.08 3.90 3.53
CA GLU A 4 -31.31 3.90 2.29
C GLU A 4 -31.10 2.46 1.82
N LYS A 5 -31.60 2.16 0.62
CA LYS A 5 -31.29 0.94 -0.10
C LYS A 5 -29.84 1.03 -0.56
N LYS A 6 -28.95 0.23 0.05
CA LYS A 6 -27.61 -0.07 -0.49
C LYS A 6 -27.77 -0.45 -1.97
N ARG A 7 -27.10 0.28 -2.87
CA ARG A 7 -27.07 -0.05 -4.30
C ARG A 7 -26.44 -1.44 -4.47
N PRO A 8 -26.95 -2.26 -5.40
CA PRO A 8 -26.41 -3.59 -5.63
C PRO A 8 -24.97 -3.50 -6.16
N ARG A 9 -24.09 -4.31 -5.56
CA ARG A 9 -22.72 -4.59 -6.01
C ARG A 9 -22.76 -4.97 -7.50
N GLN A 10 -21.96 -4.33 -8.35
CA GLN A 10 -21.82 -4.77 -9.74
C GLN A 10 -21.05 -6.09 -9.76
N VAL A 11 -21.72 -7.15 -10.18
CA VAL A 11 -21.13 -8.48 -10.44
C VAL A 11 -21.04 -8.62 -11.95
N ARG A 12 -19.82 -8.69 -12.50
CA ARG A 12 -19.61 -9.00 -13.93
C ARG A 12 -19.16 -10.46 -14.04
N ARG A 13 -19.82 -11.21 -14.94
CA ARG A 13 -19.60 -12.64 -15.20
C ARG A 13 -18.86 -12.81 -16.51
N LEU A 14 -17.65 -13.35 -16.52
CA LEU A 14 -16.90 -13.68 -17.74
C LEU A 14 -15.93 -14.82 -17.50
N ASP A 15 -15.63 -15.60 -18.55
CA ASP A 15 -14.80 -16.82 -18.58
C ASP A 15 -13.32 -16.53 -18.97
N PRO A 16 -12.39 -16.45 -18.01
CA PRO A 16 -11.00 -16.06 -18.21
C PRO A 16 -10.10 -17.19 -18.75
N LEU A 17 -10.64 -18.36 -19.12
CA LEU A 17 -9.82 -19.45 -19.68
C LEU A 17 -9.90 -19.63 -21.20
N GLY A 18 -10.78 -18.91 -21.90
CA GLY A 18 -10.80 -18.89 -23.38
C GLY A 18 -10.73 -20.27 -24.04
N ARG A 19 -11.38 -21.30 -23.45
CA ARG A 19 -11.23 -22.68 -23.94
C ARG A 19 -12.15 -22.92 -25.14
N ASP A 20 -11.50 -23.04 -26.28
CA ASP A 20 -12.05 -23.50 -27.56
C ASP A 20 -12.71 -24.88 -27.38
N THR A 21 -14.05 -24.94 -27.44
CA THR A 21 -14.81 -26.19 -27.26
C THR A 21 -14.79 -27.00 -28.55
N GLY A 22 -13.62 -27.57 -28.88
CA GLY A 22 -13.41 -28.47 -30.00
C GLY A 22 -13.17 -29.92 -29.55
N SER A 23 -14.21 -30.76 -29.68
CA SER A 23 -14.17 -32.22 -29.87
C SER A 23 -13.95 -33.17 -28.67
N ALA A 24 -14.81 -34.20 -28.68
CA ALA A 24 -14.74 -35.54 -28.08
C ALA A 24 -15.08 -35.70 -26.58
N ALA A 25 -16.24 -36.33 -26.35
CA ALA A 25 -16.75 -36.72 -25.03
C ALA A 25 -15.79 -37.69 -24.32
N PRO A 26 -15.31 -37.37 -23.10
CA PRO A 26 -14.56 -38.32 -22.31
C PRO A 26 -15.51 -39.22 -21.51
N ALA A 27 -15.11 -40.49 -21.38
CA ALA A 27 -15.78 -41.51 -20.59
C ALA A 27 -16.03 -41.06 -19.14
N LYS A 28 -17.21 -41.41 -18.60
CA LYS A 28 -17.61 -41.17 -17.21
C LYS A 28 -16.56 -41.77 -16.25
N ARG A 29 -15.69 -40.90 -15.72
CA ARG A 29 -14.95 -41.16 -14.50
C ARG A 29 -15.84 -40.78 -13.33
N ASP A 30 -15.96 -41.65 -12.34
CA ASP A 30 -16.62 -41.32 -11.07
C ASP A 30 -15.90 -40.13 -10.44
N GLY A 31 -16.50 -38.94 -10.58
CA GLY A 31 -15.92 -37.69 -10.08
C GLY A 31 -16.21 -37.54 -8.59
N GLY A 32 -15.15 -37.43 -7.78
CA GLY A 32 -15.23 -36.95 -6.40
C GLY A 32 -14.99 -35.44 -6.32
N THR A 33 -15.50 -34.79 -5.28
CA THR A 33 -15.21 -33.37 -4.98
C THR A 33 -13.91 -33.28 -4.17
N LEU A 34 -12.95 -32.47 -4.64
CA LEU A 34 -11.79 -32.04 -3.85
C LEU A 34 -12.06 -30.62 -3.33
N GLU A 35 -12.03 -30.45 -2.01
CA GLU A 35 -11.99 -29.13 -1.38
C GLU A 35 -10.55 -28.81 -0.96
N ALA A 36 -10.03 -27.68 -1.41
CA ALA A 36 -8.71 -27.18 -1.03
C ALA A 36 -8.78 -25.67 -0.79
N SER A 37 -8.01 -25.19 0.18
CA SER A 37 -7.84 -23.76 0.47
C SER A 37 -6.39 -23.40 0.27
N PHE A 38 -6.15 -22.31 -0.46
CA PHE A 38 -4.83 -21.80 -0.74
C PHE A 38 -4.70 -20.40 -0.14
N VAL A 39 -3.52 -20.08 0.39
CA VAL A 39 -3.16 -18.74 0.83
C VAL A 39 -2.00 -18.26 -0.02
N THR A 40 -1.92 -16.95 -0.22
CA THR A 40 -0.80 -16.36 -0.96
C THR A 40 0.50 -16.48 -0.14
N HIS A 41 1.65 -16.46 -0.82
CA HIS A 41 2.94 -16.53 -0.12
C HIS A 41 3.11 -15.38 0.87
N GLN A 42 2.67 -14.17 0.54
CA GLN A 42 2.72 -13.04 1.48
C GLN A 42 1.81 -13.21 2.68
N ASP A 43 0.65 -13.87 2.54
CA ASP A 43 -0.28 -14.09 3.66
C ASP A 43 0.15 -15.26 4.55
N SER A 44 0.99 -16.16 4.02
CA SER A 44 1.50 -17.33 4.77
C SER A 44 2.34 -16.97 5.99
N VAL A 45 2.83 -15.72 6.09
CA VAL A 45 3.59 -15.23 7.25
C VAL A 45 2.68 -14.78 8.40
N LEU A 46 1.38 -14.63 8.15
CA LEU A 46 0.44 -14.07 9.12
C LEU A 46 -0.06 -15.14 10.11
N PRO A 47 -0.30 -14.78 11.39
CA PRO A 47 -0.13 -13.44 11.95
C PRO A 47 1.34 -13.12 12.34
N VAL A 48 1.75 -11.87 12.16
CA VAL A 48 3.05 -11.35 12.64
C VAL A 48 2.82 -10.55 13.92
N LYS A 49 3.65 -10.77 14.95
CA LYS A 49 3.58 -9.96 16.18
C LYS A 49 4.06 -8.54 15.87
N LEU A 50 3.20 -7.54 16.05
CA LEU A 50 3.56 -6.14 15.89
C LEU A 50 4.46 -5.65 17.03
N ASN A 51 5.43 -4.80 16.70
CA ASN A 51 6.30 -4.13 17.68
C ASN A 51 5.55 -3.03 18.46
N PHE A 52 4.57 -2.40 17.80
CA PHE A 52 3.77 -1.30 18.34
C PHE A 52 2.39 -1.27 17.67
N PRO A 53 1.37 -0.61 18.28
CA PRO A 53 0.05 -0.46 17.68
C PRO A 53 0.13 0.27 16.33
N PRO A 54 -0.60 -0.16 15.29
CA PRO A 54 -0.62 0.51 14.00
C PRO A 54 -0.90 2.03 14.09
N PRO A 55 0.04 2.88 13.66
CA PRO A 55 -0.14 4.31 13.53
C PRO A 55 -1.44 4.70 12.83
N LEU A 56 -2.17 5.65 13.44
CA LEU A 56 -3.43 6.23 12.96
C LEU A 56 -4.61 5.26 12.77
N ALA A 57 -4.50 3.98 13.18
CA ALA A 57 -5.58 3.01 12.98
C ALA A 57 -6.91 3.39 13.66
N HIS A 58 -6.85 4.14 14.77
CA HIS A 58 -8.05 4.66 15.45
C HIS A 58 -8.87 5.66 14.61
N LEU A 59 -8.30 6.21 13.54
CA LEU A 59 -8.99 7.09 12.59
C LEU A 59 -9.59 6.32 11.41
N GLY A 60 -9.16 5.08 11.20
CA GLY A 60 -9.59 4.23 10.09
C GLY A 60 -10.99 3.67 10.30
N SER A 61 -11.66 3.31 9.20
CA SER A 61 -12.97 2.65 9.23
C SER A 61 -12.91 1.17 9.58
N GLU A 62 -11.75 0.52 9.41
CA GLU A 62 -11.54 -0.91 9.66
C GLU A 62 -10.14 -1.12 10.26
N LEU A 63 -10.04 -1.52 11.53
CA LEU A 63 -8.73 -1.69 12.19
C LEU A 63 -7.95 -2.86 11.61
N SER A 64 -8.63 -3.92 11.18
CA SER A 64 -7.96 -5.15 10.71
C SER A 64 -7.13 -4.95 9.43
N THR A 65 -7.39 -3.90 8.64
CA THR A 65 -6.57 -3.57 7.46
C THR A 65 -5.27 -2.89 7.85
N PHE A 66 -5.32 -2.00 8.85
CA PHE A 66 -4.11 -1.38 9.40
C PHE A 66 -3.24 -2.46 10.03
N ASP A 67 -3.82 -3.37 10.82
CA ASP A 67 -3.10 -4.51 11.39
C ASP A 67 -2.44 -5.34 10.29
N TYR A 68 -3.17 -5.69 9.23
CA TYR A 68 -2.64 -6.46 8.10
C TYR A 68 -1.43 -5.78 7.46
N GLN A 69 -1.54 -4.50 7.10
CA GLN A 69 -0.46 -3.76 6.45
C GLN A 69 0.76 -3.64 7.39
N TRP A 70 0.53 -3.38 8.68
CA TRP A 70 1.61 -3.28 9.66
C TRP A 70 2.28 -4.61 9.98
N GLN A 71 1.55 -5.73 9.90
CA GLN A 71 2.14 -7.06 10.05
C GLN A 71 3.11 -7.35 8.90
N LEU A 72 2.72 -7.03 7.66
CA LEU A 72 3.60 -7.16 6.50
C LEU A 72 4.80 -6.19 6.57
N LEU A 73 4.59 -4.93 6.99
CA LEU A 73 5.69 -3.97 7.22
C LEU A 73 6.65 -4.47 8.30
N THR A 74 6.13 -5.05 9.38
CA THR A 74 6.94 -5.61 10.47
C THR A 74 7.76 -6.78 9.98
N TYR A 75 7.17 -7.69 9.20
CA TYR A 75 7.91 -8.80 8.59
C TYR A 75 8.99 -8.32 7.62
N ALA A 76 8.67 -7.34 6.76
CA ALA A 76 9.57 -6.88 5.70
C ALA A 76 10.74 -6.02 6.22
N PHE A 77 10.49 -5.18 7.24
CA PHE A 77 11.41 -4.12 7.64
C PHE A 77 11.74 -4.10 9.13
N ASN A 78 10.88 -4.69 9.98
CA ASN A 78 11.04 -4.69 11.44
C ASN A 78 11.42 -3.31 12.01
N LEU A 79 10.68 -2.27 11.60
CA LEU A 79 10.98 -0.88 11.97
C LEU A 79 10.88 -0.68 13.49
N PRO A 80 11.69 0.23 14.07
CA PRO A 80 11.59 0.62 15.48
C PRO A 80 10.29 1.37 15.73
N ASP A 81 9.84 1.40 16.98
CA ASP A 81 8.67 2.18 17.35
C ASP A 81 8.90 3.66 17.02
N PRO A 82 8.07 4.28 16.17
CA PRO A 82 8.22 5.69 15.81
C PRO A 82 8.06 6.64 17.00
N ALA A 83 7.32 6.24 18.05
CA ALA A 83 7.14 7.04 19.25
C ALA A 83 8.41 7.13 20.11
N ASP A 84 9.31 6.14 20.00
CA ASP A 84 10.58 6.11 20.70
C ASP A 84 11.65 7.01 20.03
N PHE A 85 11.30 7.69 18.93
CA PHE A 85 12.21 8.63 18.29
C PHE A 85 12.57 9.77 19.26
N PRO A 86 13.86 9.98 19.61
CA PRO A 86 14.24 11.02 20.55
C PRO A 86 13.86 12.41 20.03
N ALA A 87 13.21 13.22 20.87
CA ALA A 87 12.88 14.59 20.54
C ALA A 87 14.13 15.40 20.15
N LEU A 88 13.96 16.35 19.23
CA LEU A 88 15.03 17.26 18.86
C LEU A 88 15.22 18.30 19.99
N PRO A 89 16.44 18.48 20.53
CA PRO A 89 16.64 19.30 21.73
C PRO A 89 16.65 20.81 21.43
N GLY A 90 16.65 21.21 20.16
CA GLY A 90 16.70 22.60 19.72
C GLY A 90 15.39 23.09 19.07
N GLN A 91 15.30 24.40 18.86
CA GLN A 91 14.13 25.02 18.25
C GLN A 91 14.16 24.92 16.73
N ILE A 92 13.13 24.30 16.15
CA ILE A 92 12.88 24.29 14.70
C ILE A 92 12.19 25.61 14.31
N PRO A 93 12.65 26.33 13.26
CA PRO A 93 11.99 27.51 12.75
C PRO A 93 10.54 27.23 12.33
N ASP A 94 9.64 28.19 12.60
CA ASP A 94 8.19 28.05 12.37
C ASP A 94 7.82 27.60 10.96
N LYS A 95 8.57 28.05 9.95
CA LYS A 95 8.34 27.65 8.55
C LYS A 95 8.53 26.13 8.34
N GLU A 96 9.57 25.54 8.93
CA GLU A 96 9.85 24.11 8.81
C GLU A 96 8.94 23.31 9.74
N LEU A 97 8.64 23.82 10.94
CA LEU A 97 7.65 23.24 11.85
C LEU A 97 6.25 23.16 11.21
N ARG A 98 5.84 24.19 10.47
CA ARG A 98 4.58 24.19 9.71
C ARG A 98 4.55 23.11 8.64
N ARG A 99 5.67 22.85 7.96
CA ARG A 99 5.80 21.79 6.96
C ARG A 99 5.66 20.41 7.59
N LEU A 100 6.35 20.18 8.71
CA LEU A 100 6.25 18.94 9.49
C LEU A 100 4.81 18.69 9.98
N THR A 101 4.17 19.71 10.55
CA THR A 101 2.79 19.63 11.06
C THR A 101 1.80 19.37 9.92
N ARG A 102 1.99 20.03 8.76
CA ARG A 102 1.15 19.80 7.58
C ARG A 102 1.22 18.35 7.08
N PHE A 103 2.39 17.72 7.13
CA PHE A 103 2.53 16.30 6.77
C PHE A 103 1.70 15.40 7.71
N ILE A 104 1.75 15.66 9.02
CA ILE A 104 0.91 14.96 10.02
C ILE A 104 -0.58 15.16 9.70
N ASP A 105 -1.03 16.39 9.49
CA ASP A 105 -2.44 16.69 9.19
C ASP A 105 -2.95 15.94 7.96
N VAL A 106 -2.12 15.84 6.92
CA VAL A 106 -2.49 15.13 5.69
C VAL A 106 -2.52 13.62 5.93
N CYS A 107 -1.59 13.07 6.71
CA CYS A 107 -1.65 11.67 7.13
C CYS A 107 -2.95 11.35 7.89
N GLU A 108 -3.31 12.15 8.89
CA GLU A 108 -4.54 11.96 9.67
C GLU A 108 -5.81 12.09 8.85
N LYS A 109 -5.84 13.01 7.89
CA LYS A 109 -6.97 13.13 6.96
C LYS A 109 -7.05 11.91 6.05
N THR A 110 -5.91 11.44 5.55
CA THR A 110 -5.85 10.30 4.63
C THR A 110 -6.20 8.99 5.32
N ALA A 111 -5.82 8.81 6.59
CA ALA A 111 -6.14 7.61 7.38
C ALA A 111 -7.65 7.32 7.50
N LYS A 112 -8.49 8.34 7.33
CA LYS A 112 -9.97 8.24 7.38
C LYS A 112 -10.58 7.73 6.07
N TYR A 113 -9.81 7.64 4.99
CA TYR A 113 -10.33 7.25 3.68
C TYR A 113 -10.61 5.75 3.66
N THR A 114 -11.74 5.37 3.08
CA THR A 114 -12.16 3.96 2.91
C THR A 114 -11.15 3.15 2.09
N VAL A 115 -10.47 3.78 1.12
CA VAL A 115 -9.40 3.15 0.32
C VAL A 115 -8.25 2.64 1.21
N VAL A 116 -7.91 3.34 2.30
CA VAL A 116 -6.87 2.90 3.24
C VAL A 116 -7.29 1.64 3.99
N ALA A 117 -8.60 1.52 4.25
CA ALA A 117 -9.24 0.35 4.83
C ALA A 117 -9.61 -0.72 3.79
N HIS A 118 -9.17 -0.57 2.54
CA HIS A 118 -9.47 -1.53 1.50
C HIS A 118 -8.46 -2.69 1.56
N LYS A 119 -8.95 -3.92 1.77
CA LYS A 119 -8.10 -5.12 1.77
C LYS A 119 -7.59 -5.49 0.37
N GLY A 120 -8.10 -4.83 -0.68
CA GLY A 120 -7.90 -5.29 -2.04
C GLY A 120 -8.56 -6.65 -2.26
N GLY A 121 -8.35 -7.21 -3.43
CA GLY A 121 -8.68 -8.60 -3.67
C GLY A 121 -9.21 -8.81 -5.07
N ILE A 122 -8.54 -9.70 -5.77
CA ILE A 122 -9.06 -10.32 -6.98
C ILE A 122 -9.47 -11.73 -6.54
N THR A 123 -10.75 -12.04 -6.66
CA THR A 123 -11.28 -13.36 -6.38
C THR A 123 -11.51 -14.06 -7.71
N LEU A 124 -10.80 -15.17 -7.94
CA LEU A 124 -11.03 -16.02 -9.10
C LEU A 124 -11.90 -17.21 -8.66
N LYS A 125 -13.08 -17.38 -9.25
CA LYS A 125 -13.98 -18.52 -8.99
C LYS A 125 -14.00 -19.42 -10.21
N GLY A 126 -13.86 -20.73 -10.03
CA GLY A 126 -13.95 -21.70 -11.12
C GLY A 126 -15.09 -22.69 -10.87
N GLU A 127 -16.09 -22.74 -11.75
CA GLU A 127 -17.19 -23.71 -11.69
C GLU A 127 -17.36 -24.42 -13.04
N HIS A 128 -17.31 -25.76 -13.03
CA HIS A 128 -17.53 -26.59 -14.22
C HIS A 128 -16.63 -26.27 -15.43
N GLY A 129 -15.42 -25.77 -15.18
CA GLY A 129 -14.46 -25.39 -16.23
C GLY A 129 -14.61 -23.95 -16.73
N ASN A 130 -15.67 -23.25 -16.34
CA ASN A 130 -15.78 -21.80 -16.47
C ASN A 130 -15.07 -21.15 -15.29
N TRP A 131 -14.42 -20.03 -15.53
CA TRP A 131 -13.85 -19.23 -14.46
C TRP A 131 -14.57 -17.88 -14.40
N GLU A 132 -14.46 -17.17 -13.28
CA GLU A 132 -15.04 -15.85 -13.06
C GLU A 132 -14.04 -15.02 -12.27
N LEU A 133 -13.73 -13.82 -12.75
CA LEU A 133 -12.88 -12.86 -12.07
C LEU A 133 -13.76 -11.81 -11.36
N GLU A 134 -13.68 -11.74 -10.03
CA GLU A 134 -14.32 -10.71 -9.22
C GLU A 134 -13.22 -9.81 -8.63
N VAL A 135 -13.10 -8.59 -9.15
CA VAL A 135 -12.21 -7.58 -8.59
C VAL A 135 -13.02 -6.75 -7.60
N ASN A 136 -12.59 -6.71 -6.34
CA ASN A 136 -13.18 -5.83 -5.35
C ASN A 136 -12.63 -4.42 -5.58
N GLU A 137 -13.39 -3.59 -6.29
CA GLU A 137 -13.00 -2.21 -6.59
C GLU A 137 -13.58 -1.24 -5.56
N THR A 138 -12.78 -0.24 -5.20
CA THR A 138 -13.26 0.99 -4.54
C THR A 138 -13.95 1.88 -5.56
N GLU A 139 -14.90 2.71 -5.11
CA GLU A 139 -15.56 3.65 -6.01
C GLU A 139 -14.53 4.65 -6.60
N ASP A 140 -14.81 5.15 -7.81
CA ASP A 140 -13.88 6.03 -8.53
C ASP A 140 -13.57 7.32 -7.73
N GLU A 141 -14.60 7.97 -7.17
CA GLU A 141 -14.46 9.15 -6.32
C GLU A 141 -13.54 8.90 -5.12
N GLU A 142 -13.65 7.73 -4.49
CA GLU A 142 -12.80 7.34 -3.37
C GLU A 142 -11.34 7.17 -3.82
N THR A 143 -11.14 6.57 -4.99
CA THR A 143 -9.82 6.29 -5.58
C THR A 143 -9.12 7.58 -5.98
N VAL A 144 -9.81 8.48 -6.70
CA VAL A 144 -9.30 9.80 -7.09
C VAL A 144 -9.00 10.65 -5.86
N GLY A 145 -9.94 10.71 -4.91
CA GLY A 145 -9.75 11.47 -3.68
C GLY A 145 -8.55 10.98 -2.86
N PHE A 146 -8.37 9.67 -2.78
CA PHE A 146 -7.20 9.06 -2.13
C PHE A 146 -5.91 9.37 -2.90
N ALA A 147 -5.87 9.20 -4.22
CA ALA A 147 -4.69 9.45 -5.04
C ALA A 147 -4.19 10.90 -4.91
N VAL A 148 -5.11 11.88 -4.89
CA VAL A 148 -4.78 13.30 -4.68
C VAL A 148 -4.14 13.53 -3.30
N ARG A 149 -4.71 12.94 -2.24
CA ARG A 149 -4.13 13.05 -0.89
C ARG A 149 -2.79 12.34 -0.76
N PHE A 150 -2.69 11.13 -1.30
CA PHE A 150 -1.46 10.37 -1.36
C PHE A 150 -0.34 11.19 -2.02
N ARG A 151 -0.64 11.84 -3.16
CA ARG A 151 0.32 12.68 -3.87
C ARG A 151 0.89 13.80 -3.00
N GLN A 152 0.08 14.44 -2.14
CA GLN A 152 0.56 15.48 -1.22
C GLN A 152 1.65 14.98 -0.26
N LEU A 153 1.64 13.69 0.08
CA LEU A 153 2.65 13.05 0.94
C LEU A 153 3.80 12.42 0.14
N HIS A 154 3.54 12.10 -1.13
CA HIS A 154 4.41 11.24 -1.93
C HIS A 154 5.36 11.99 -2.85
N GLU A 155 4.85 13.01 -3.57
CA GLU A 155 5.57 13.70 -4.65
C GLU A 155 5.41 15.22 -4.57
N ASN A 156 6.54 15.92 -4.63
CA ASN A 156 6.61 17.38 -4.55
C ASN A 156 6.79 18.02 -5.93
N SER A 157 5.68 18.27 -6.64
CA SER A 157 5.67 19.14 -7.82
C SER A 157 5.15 20.56 -7.53
N THR A 158 4.57 20.79 -6.35
CA THR A 158 3.85 22.04 -6.00
C THR A 158 4.38 22.74 -4.75
N GLY A 159 5.45 22.25 -4.12
CA GLY A 159 6.04 22.82 -2.91
C GLY A 159 5.44 22.33 -1.59
N GLU A 160 4.39 21.50 -1.64
CA GLU A 160 3.82 20.82 -0.47
C GLU A 160 4.88 19.93 0.22
N PRO A 161 4.77 19.73 1.55
CA PRO A 161 5.73 18.91 2.28
C PRO A 161 5.48 17.42 2.02
N ASP A 162 6.18 16.85 1.04
CA ASP A 162 6.25 15.40 0.81
C ASP A 162 7.21 14.71 1.79
N PHE A 163 7.22 13.37 1.79
CA PHE A 163 8.10 12.54 2.63
C PHE A 163 9.57 12.96 2.52
N SER A 164 10.07 13.15 1.30
CA SER A 164 11.48 13.50 1.05
C SER A 164 11.82 14.83 1.72
N SER A 165 10.93 15.82 1.62
CA SER A 165 11.14 17.14 2.22
C SER A 165 11.10 17.10 3.74
N VAL A 166 10.16 16.37 4.36
CA VAL A 166 10.10 16.27 5.84
C VAL A 166 11.23 15.43 6.40
N MET A 167 11.64 14.36 5.71
CA MET A 167 12.83 13.57 6.06
C MET A 167 14.09 14.46 6.06
N ASN A 168 14.28 15.28 5.02
CA ASN A 168 15.43 16.17 4.94
C ASN A 168 15.43 17.25 6.03
N ILE A 169 14.26 17.74 6.44
CA ILE A 169 14.12 18.66 7.59
C ILE A 169 14.58 17.96 8.87
N LEU A 170 14.07 16.74 9.14
CA LEU A 170 14.44 16.01 10.36
C LEU A 170 15.93 15.67 10.39
N GLU A 171 16.52 15.24 9.29
CA GLU A 171 17.96 14.96 9.22
C GLU A 171 18.82 16.19 9.45
N LYS A 172 18.45 17.32 8.84
CA LYS A 172 19.14 18.59 9.04
C LYS A 172 19.21 18.92 10.53
N TYR A 173 18.09 18.83 11.25
CA TYR A 173 18.06 19.15 12.67
C TYR A 173 18.66 18.06 13.56
N ALA A 174 18.55 16.78 13.20
CA ALA A 174 19.24 15.71 13.91
C ALA A 174 20.77 15.87 13.86
N ARG A 175 21.31 16.40 12.76
CA ARG A 175 22.75 16.72 12.63
C ARG A 175 23.15 18.05 13.27
N GLN A 176 22.27 19.05 13.21
CA GLN A 176 22.53 20.36 13.80
C GLN A 176 22.50 20.32 15.33
N PHE A 177 21.55 19.56 15.89
CA PHE A 177 21.37 19.42 17.32
C PHE A 177 22.02 18.12 17.80
N THR A 178 23.26 18.25 18.26
CA THR A 178 24.06 17.12 18.74
C THR A 178 23.89 16.94 20.26
N ASP A 179 23.53 15.73 20.65
CA ASP A 179 23.42 15.25 22.03
C ASP A 179 23.69 13.71 22.07
N GLU A 180 23.46 13.08 23.22
CA GLU A 180 23.64 11.63 23.41
C GLU A 180 22.73 10.74 22.53
N HIS A 181 21.69 11.30 21.90
CA HIS A 181 20.73 10.60 21.06
C HIS A 181 20.95 10.83 19.55
N THR A 182 22.00 11.55 19.16
CA THR A 182 22.30 11.90 17.76
C THR A 182 22.37 10.66 16.85
N ASP A 183 23.09 9.63 17.29
CA ASP A 183 23.26 8.40 16.52
C ASP A 183 21.95 7.62 16.41
N THR A 184 21.18 7.54 17.50
CA THR A 184 19.86 6.92 17.51
C THR A 184 18.89 7.61 16.54
N ARG A 185 18.82 8.95 16.55
CA ARG A 185 17.99 9.71 15.59
C ARG A 185 18.41 9.43 14.16
N THR A 186 19.71 9.48 13.88
CA THR A 186 20.25 9.29 12.53
C THR A 186 19.99 7.88 12.00
N ASP A 187 20.20 6.86 12.83
CA ASP A 187 19.94 5.46 12.46
C ASP A 187 18.46 5.22 12.20
N MET A 188 17.56 5.67 13.09
CA MET A 188 16.12 5.55 12.88
C MET A 188 15.68 6.21 11.56
N LEU A 189 16.06 7.46 11.30
CA LEU A 189 15.74 8.15 10.03
C LEU A 189 16.22 7.36 8.81
N GLN A 190 17.41 6.76 8.90
CA GLN A 190 17.96 5.95 7.82
C GLN A 190 17.20 4.63 7.61
N GLN A 191 16.71 3.99 8.67
CA GLN A 191 15.84 2.81 8.57
C GLN A 191 14.53 3.13 7.83
N TRP A 192 13.85 4.22 8.22
CA TRP A 192 12.62 4.68 7.56
C TRP A 192 12.86 5.06 6.08
N ARG A 193 13.97 5.73 5.78
CA ARG A 193 14.36 6.04 4.39
C ARG A 193 14.57 4.76 3.57
N LYS A 194 15.29 3.78 4.11
CA LYS A 194 15.55 2.50 3.42
C LYS A 194 14.26 1.73 3.16
N ALA A 195 13.33 1.69 4.13
CA ALA A 195 12.02 1.07 3.96
C ALA A 195 11.23 1.75 2.83
N ARG A 196 11.17 3.09 2.81
CA ARG A 196 10.54 3.83 1.71
C ARG A 196 11.21 3.50 0.37
N ALA A 197 12.54 3.53 0.30
CA ALA A 197 13.25 3.26 -0.95
C ALA A 197 12.93 1.86 -1.51
N LYS A 198 12.79 0.84 -0.65
CA LYS A 198 12.33 -0.48 -1.08
C LYS A 198 10.89 -0.46 -1.59
N LEU A 199 9.98 0.20 -0.86
CA LEU A 199 8.58 0.35 -1.25
C LEU A 199 8.35 1.20 -2.50
N MET A 200 9.32 2.03 -2.89
CA MET A 200 9.28 2.76 -4.17
C MET A 200 9.54 1.87 -5.37
N ASN A 201 10.22 0.73 -5.17
CA ASN A 201 10.62 -0.17 -6.25
C ASN A 201 9.72 -1.40 -6.33
N ARG A 202 9.10 -1.82 -5.21
CA ARG A 202 8.26 -3.01 -5.15
C ARG A 202 7.10 -2.82 -4.16
N PRO A 203 5.87 -3.28 -4.46
CA PRO A 203 4.76 -3.25 -3.51
C PRO A 203 5.09 -4.08 -2.27
N LEU A 204 4.51 -3.72 -1.12
CA LEU A 204 4.79 -4.39 0.15
C LEU A 204 4.56 -5.91 0.08
N GLN A 205 3.47 -6.32 -0.56
CA GLN A 205 3.11 -7.72 -0.76
C GLN A 205 4.16 -8.46 -1.60
N ASN A 206 4.69 -7.83 -2.65
CA ASN A 206 5.77 -8.41 -3.45
C ASN A 206 7.03 -8.59 -2.60
N ILE A 207 7.41 -7.60 -1.78
CA ILE A 207 8.58 -7.68 -0.91
C ILE A 207 8.46 -8.89 0.04
N VAL A 208 7.33 -9.03 0.73
CA VAL A 208 7.10 -10.17 1.65
C VAL A 208 7.07 -11.50 0.90
N CYS A 209 6.35 -11.57 -0.23
CA CYS A 209 6.28 -12.75 -1.09
C CYS A 209 7.68 -13.24 -1.47
N ARG A 210 8.55 -12.35 -1.96
CA ARG A 210 9.94 -12.69 -2.31
C ARG A 210 10.75 -13.16 -1.12
N MET A 211 10.58 -12.55 0.06
CA MET A 211 11.26 -12.99 1.29
C MET A 211 10.86 -14.41 1.70
N VAL A 212 9.59 -14.78 1.52
CA VAL A 212 9.10 -16.15 1.77
C VAL A 212 9.68 -17.12 0.76
N LEU A 213 9.56 -16.84 -0.54
CA LEU A 213 10.08 -17.70 -1.60
C LEU A 213 11.61 -17.91 -1.48
N GLN A 214 12.35 -16.86 -1.11
CA GLN A 214 13.79 -16.97 -0.84
C GLN A 214 14.08 -17.87 0.37
N LYS A 215 13.29 -17.75 1.44
CA LYS A 215 13.42 -18.61 2.63
C LYS A 215 13.12 -20.08 2.31
N ASP A 216 12.22 -20.32 1.36
CA ASP A 216 11.86 -21.66 0.86
C ASP A 216 12.91 -22.22 -0.13
N GLY A 217 13.99 -21.48 -0.41
CA GLY A 217 15.15 -21.96 -1.15
C GLY A 217 15.08 -21.77 -2.67
N LEU A 218 14.13 -20.96 -3.17
CA LEU A 218 14.03 -20.67 -4.60
C LEU A 218 15.18 -19.75 -5.07
N THR A 219 15.62 -19.96 -6.31
CA THR A 219 16.60 -19.09 -6.98
C THR A 219 15.95 -17.76 -7.40
N PRO A 220 16.73 -16.70 -7.68
CA PRO A 220 16.18 -15.42 -8.13
C PRO A 220 15.24 -15.53 -9.33
N ASP A 221 15.60 -16.33 -10.34
CA ASP A 221 14.78 -16.51 -11.55
C ASP A 221 13.44 -17.18 -11.20
N GLN A 222 13.45 -18.21 -10.35
CA GLN A 222 12.23 -18.86 -9.88
C GLN A 222 11.36 -17.91 -9.05
N ILE A 223 11.97 -17.04 -8.24
CA ILE A 223 11.23 -16.02 -7.49
C ILE A 223 10.53 -15.05 -8.44
N ASP A 224 11.17 -14.64 -9.54
CA ASP A 224 10.56 -13.74 -10.52
C ASP A 224 9.36 -14.35 -11.24
N GLU A 225 9.35 -15.67 -11.45
CA GLU A 225 8.23 -16.43 -12.03
C GLU A 225 7.05 -16.59 -11.07
N HIS A 226 7.30 -16.65 -9.76
CA HIS A 226 6.26 -16.96 -8.75
C HIS A 226 5.80 -15.77 -7.91
N ALA A 227 6.59 -14.69 -7.82
CA ALA A 227 6.28 -13.58 -6.96
C ALA A 227 5.05 -12.80 -7.46
N MET A 228 4.05 -12.63 -6.57
CA MET A 228 2.89 -11.79 -6.88
C MET A 228 3.30 -10.33 -7.05
N TYR A 229 2.62 -9.61 -7.96
CA TYR A 229 2.87 -8.19 -8.26
C TYR A 229 4.27 -7.88 -8.81
N ASN A 230 4.94 -8.83 -9.47
CA ASN A 230 6.31 -8.62 -9.95
C ASN A 230 6.41 -7.51 -11.01
N GLU A 231 5.34 -7.30 -11.79
CA GLU A 231 5.25 -6.27 -12.84
C GLU A 231 4.85 -4.88 -12.31
N ALA A 232 4.38 -4.80 -11.07
CA ALA A 232 3.86 -3.57 -10.50
C ALA A 232 4.97 -2.74 -9.86
N ASN A 233 5.77 -2.00 -10.64
CA ASN A 233 6.71 -1.02 -10.08
C ASN A 233 5.94 0.18 -9.50
N PRO A 234 5.99 0.46 -8.19
CA PRO A 234 5.22 1.53 -7.56
C PRO A 234 5.47 2.92 -8.16
N ALA A 235 6.73 3.28 -8.42
CA ALA A 235 7.06 4.58 -9.00
C ALA A 235 6.43 4.75 -10.40
N GLU A 236 6.48 3.70 -11.21
CA GLU A 236 5.98 3.72 -12.59
C GLU A 236 4.46 3.69 -12.62
N ILE A 237 3.83 2.76 -11.90
CA ILE A 237 2.38 2.58 -11.92
C ILE A 237 1.64 3.76 -11.28
N ILE A 238 2.17 4.35 -10.20
CA ILE A 238 1.58 5.54 -9.58
C ILE A 238 1.64 6.73 -10.54
N ASN A 239 2.77 6.91 -11.22
CA ASN A 239 2.93 7.96 -12.22
C ASN A 239 2.02 7.73 -13.44
N PHE A 240 1.92 6.48 -13.92
CA PHE A 240 1.05 6.10 -15.02
C PHE A 240 -0.41 6.47 -14.74
N PHE A 241 -1.00 6.01 -13.63
CA PHE A 241 -2.40 6.32 -13.31
C PHE A 241 -2.64 7.79 -12.99
N ASN A 242 -1.75 8.45 -12.24
CA ASN A 242 -1.95 9.85 -11.86
C ASN A 242 -1.87 10.81 -13.05
N TYR A 243 -1.06 10.51 -14.08
CA TYR A 243 -0.88 11.36 -15.26
C TYR A 243 -1.44 10.75 -16.55
N GLY A 244 -2.15 9.63 -16.45
CA GLY A 244 -2.89 8.99 -17.53
C GLY A 244 -4.38 9.30 -17.43
N GLU A 245 -4.97 9.14 -16.24
CA GLU A 245 -6.43 9.22 -16.07
C GLU A 245 -6.87 9.95 -14.79
N LEU A 246 -6.35 9.57 -13.61
CA LEU A 246 -7.02 9.87 -12.33
C LEU A 246 -6.91 11.33 -11.85
N ILE A 247 -5.78 11.99 -12.09
CA ILE A 247 -5.54 13.36 -11.59
C ILE A 247 -5.28 14.32 -12.75
N HIS A 248 -4.46 13.89 -13.70
CA HIS A 248 -4.22 14.61 -14.93
C HIS A 248 -4.45 13.68 -16.11
N TYR A 249 -5.27 14.13 -17.06
CA TYR A 249 -5.33 13.56 -18.39
C TYR A 249 -4.20 14.17 -19.22
N GLY A 250 -3.07 13.48 -19.34
CA GLY A 250 -1.84 14.09 -19.83
C GLY A 250 -0.87 13.10 -20.46
N LYS A 251 0.31 12.99 -19.86
CA LYS A 251 1.47 12.32 -20.47
C LYS A 251 1.19 10.86 -20.88
N HIS A 252 0.35 10.17 -20.14
CA HIS A 252 0.10 8.73 -20.31
C HIS A 252 -1.31 8.40 -20.79
N SER A 253 -2.08 9.39 -21.27
CA SER A 253 -3.49 9.17 -21.61
C SER A 253 -3.67 8.15 -22.75
N GLU A 254 -2.86 8.23 -23.81
CA GLU A 254 -2.95 7.25 -24.92
C GLU A 254 -2.54 5.82 -24.51
N GLU A 255 -1.64 5.70 -23.53
CA GLU A 255 -1.25 4.41 -22.98
C GLU A 255 -2.34 3.86 -22.07
N TYR A 256 -3.03 4.73 -21.32
CA TYR A 256 -4.21 4.38 -20.53
C TYR A 256 -5.38 3.96 -21.41
N ASP A 257 -5.68 4.70 -22.49
CA ASP A 257 -6.76 4.38 -23.43
C ASP A 257 -6.59 2.96 -23.98
N LYS A 258 -5.36 2.56 -24.33
CA LYS A 258 -5.04 1.20 -24.77
C LYS A 258 -5.22 0.15 -23.68
N LEU A 259 -4.86 0.47 -22.43
CA LEU A 259 -5.12 -0.41 -21.29
C LEU A 259 -6.63 -0.62 -21.10
N ALA A 260 -7.42 0.44 -21.21
CA ALA A 260 -8.88 0.42 -21.03
C ALA A 260 -9.64 -0.34 -22.14
N GLU A 261 -8.98 -0.69 -23.26
CA GLU A 261 -9.53 -1.62 -24.26
C GLU A 261 -9.68 -3.05 -23.70
N ASP A 262 -8.89 -3.42 -22.68
CA ASP A 262 -8.98 -4.68 -21.95
C ASP A 262 -9.42 -4.45 -20.50
N ALA A 263 -10.71 -4.62 -20.25
CA ALA A 263 -11.31 -4.37 -18.94
C ALA A 263 -10.76 -5.27 -17.82
N GLU A 264 -10.27 -6.48 -18.13
CA GLU A 264 -9.70 -7.38 -17.12
C GLU A 264 -8.31 -6.90 -16.71
N LEU A 265 -7.49 -6.58 -17.71
CA LEU A 265 -6.15 -6.03 -17.49
C LEU A 265 -6.23 -4.67 -16.78
N GLU A 266 -7.16 -3.80 -17.18
CA GLU A 266 -7.41 -2.51 -16.52
C GLU A 266 -7.72 -2.70 -15.02
N ALA A 267 -8.64 -3.59 -14.66
CA ALA A 267 -9.01 -3.86 -13.27
C ALA A 267 -7.84 -4.42 -12.45
N ILE A 268 -7.04 -5.30 -13.05
CA ILE A 268 -5.81 -5.83 -12.43
C ILE A 268 -4.80 -4.70 -12.16
N GLN A 269 -4.57 -3.83 -13.15
CA GLN A 269 -3.63 -2.71 -13.01
C GLN A 269 -4.12 -1.66 -12.01
N HIS A 270 -5.43 -1.38 -11.94
CA HIS A 270 -6.01 -0.55 -10.88
C HIS A 270 -5.77 -1.14 -9.50
N ASN A 271 -5.94 -2.45 -9.33
CA ASN A 271 -5.61 -3.10 -8.07
C ASN A 271 -4.10 -2.99 -7.77
N ASN A 272 -3.22 -3.21 -8.75
CA ASN A 272 -1.78 -3.06 -8.58
C ASN A 272 -1.40 -1.63 -8.16
N PHE A 273 -2.02 -0.61 -8.77
CA PHE A 273 -1.87 0.79 -8.40
C PHE A 273 -2.27 1.05 -6.95
N LYS A 274 -3.42 0.52 -6.51
CA LYS A 274 -3.86 0.63 -5.11
C LYS A 274 -2.86 -0.06 -4.16
N GLN A 275 -2.43 -1.29 -4.46
CA GLN A 275 -1.46 -2.00 -3.62
C GLN A 275 -0.12 -1.28 -3.52
N ALA A 276 0.36 -0.68 -4.62
CA ALA A 276 1.57 0.14 -4.64
C ALA A 276 1.48 1.33 -3.67
N MET A 277 0.33 1.99 -3.59
CA MET A 277 0.12 3.11 -2.66
C MET A 277 -0.10 2.66 -1.21
N LEU A 278 -0.78 1.53 -0.97
CA LEU A 278 -1.17 1.08 0.37
C LEU A 278 0.03 0.82 1.28
N GLY A 279 1.10 0.17 0.78
CA GLY A 279 2.31 -0.02 1.57
C GLY A 279 3.01 1.30 1.91
N LEU A 280 3.07 2.22 0.94
CA LEU A 280 3.69 3.54 1.12
C LEU A 280 2.90 4.44 2.08
N ILE A 281 1.58 4.46 1.98
CA ILE A 281 0.76 5.35 2.84
C ILE A 281 0.81 4.91 4.31
N HIS A 282 0.81 3.60 4.58
CA HIS A 282 0.96 3.09 5.94
C HIS A 282 2.35 3.39 6.50
N LEU A 283 3.40 3.32 5.68
CA LEU A 283 4.73 3.81 6.07
C LEU A 283 4.68 5.31 6.43
N TYR A 284 3.98 6.14 5.65
CA TYR A 284 3.85 7.56 5.93
C TYR A 284 3.08 7.85 7.22
N PHE A 285 2.07 7.05 7.56
CA PHE A 285 1.41 7.13 8.87
C PHE A 285 2.39 6.86 10.01
N GLY A 286 3.23 5.84 9.89
CA GLY A 286 4.30 5.60 10.86
C GLY A 286 5.32 6.73 10.92
N PHE A 287 5.71 7.27 9.78
CA PHE A 287 6.63 8.40 9.74
C PHE A 287 6.03 9.68 10.32
N SER A 288 4.70 9.86 10.27
CA SER A 288 4.03 10.97 10.95
C SER A 288 4.19 10.91 12.47
N GLU A 289 4.27 9.72 13.05
CA GLU A 289 4.56 9.52 14.47
C GLU A 289 6.04 9.82 14.81
N VAL A 290 6.98 9.52 13.90
CA VAL A 290 8.38 9.97 14.03
C VAL A 290 8.44 11.49 14.08
N ILE A 291 7.70 12.17 13.20
CA ILE A 291 7.64 13.64 13.19
C ILE A 291 7.04 14.15 14.51
N ARG A 292 5.95 13.55 15.00
CA ARG A 292 5.32 13.92 16.28
C ARG A 292 6.33 13.86 17.42
N SER A 293 7.01 12.73 17.58
CA SER A 293 8.02 12.57 18.64
C SER A 293 9.20 13.53 18.46
N ALA A 294 9.68 13.74 17.23
CA ALA A 294 10.78 14.66 16.94
C ALA A 294 10.49 16.10 17.40
N ILE A 295 9.23 16.56 17.28
CA ILE A 295 8.81 17.92 17.66
C ILE A 295 8.11 17.98 19.04
N GLY A 296 8.17 16.90 19.82
CA GLY A 296 7.65 16.85 21.19
C GLY A 296 6.13 16.70 21.32
N LEU A 297 5.44 16.29 20.25
CA LEU A 297 4.02 15.92 20.31
C LEU A 297 3.86 14.47 20.78
N LYS A 298 2.77 14.21 21.51
CA LYS A 298 2.39 12.83 21.88
C LYS A 298 1.91 12.06 20.65
N ARG A 299 1.99 10.73 20.74
CA ARG A 299 1.39 9.80 19.77
C ARG A 299 -0.08 10.16 19.55
N ALA A 300 -0.57 10.03 18.30
CA ALA A 300 -1.99 10.20 18.03
C ALA A 300 -2.81 9.14 18.81
N GLN A 301 -3.84 9.59 19.54
CA GLN A 301 -4.72 8.74 20.33
C GLN A 301 -6.17 8.99 19.90
N ALA A 302 -7.02 7.98 20.10
CA ALA A 302 -8.46 8.16 19.98
C ALA A 302 -8.91 9.26 20.96
N ALA A 303 -9.72 10.21 20.46
CA ALA A 303 -10.31 11.28 21.27
C ALA A 303 -11.34 10.73 22.27
#